data_AF-A0A845Q7D9-F1
#
_entry.id   AF-A0A845Q7D9-F1
#
_cell.length_a   1.000
_cell.length_b   1.000
_cell.length_c   1.000
_cell.angle_alpha   90.00
_cell.angle_beta   90.00
_cell.angle_gamma   90.00
#
_symmetry.space_group_name_H-M   'P 1'
#
loop_
_entity.id
_entity.type
_entity.pdbx_description
1 polymer ?
#
loop_
_entity_poly.entity_id
_entity_poly.type
_entity_poly.pdbx_seq_one_letter_code
_entity_poly.pdbx_strand_id
1 'polypeptide(L)'
;MKFVYYEIRPCVEVDGETRSFLGNTSYNPEIGDMVYTHEGAYEEAAAVAEERGTGVFWTLYGRDTDGQATAIGDFADFDAALNVLNAIIAPIAEARDDLVSLAGLTEPDTADLYALAGDLDDIINQSTTKERL
;
A
#
# COMPACT_ATOMS: atom_id res chain seq x y z
N MET A 1 -0.22 -17.53 2.09
CA MET A 1 0.36 -16.20 2.37
C MET A 1 -0.81 -15.25 2.58
N LYS A 2 -0.84 -14.49 3.68
CA LYS A 2 -1.90 -13.50 3.99
C LYS A 2 -1.22 -12.13 4.03
N PHE A 3 -1.67 -11.20 3.19
CA PHE A 3 -1.22 -9.82 3.25
C PHE A 3 -2.03 -9.04 4.30
N VAL A 4 -1.35 -8.17 5.03
CA VAL A 4 -1.92 -7.27 6.04
C VAL A 4 -2.05 -5.84 5.53
N TYR A 5 -1.25 -5.45 4.54
CA TYR A 5 -1.45 -4.24 3.76
C TYR A 5 -0.69 -4.34 2.42
N TYR A 6 -0.97 -3.39 1.54
CA TYR A 6 -0.29 -3.22 0.27
C TYR A 6 0.44 -1.87 0.25
N GLU A 7 1.54 -1.80 -0.50
CA GLU A 7 2.30 -0.57 -0.68
C GLU A 7 2.85 -0.47 -2.11
N ILE A 8 2.96 0.74 -2.63
CA ILE A 8 3.56 1.02 -3.93
C ILE A 8 4.92 1.66 -3.69
N ARG A 9 5.94 1.21 -4.42
CA ARG A 9 7.29 1.77 -4.31
C ARG A 9 7.93 1.99 -5.67
N PRO A 10 8.63 3.11 -5.87
CA PRO A 10 9.49 3.26 -7.03
C PRO A 10 10.70 2.34 -6.86
N CYS A 11 11.10 1.74 -7.97
CA CYS A 11 12.15 0.75 -8.07
C CYS A 11 13.08 1.08 -9.24
N VAL A 12 14.33 0.65 -9.11
CA VAL A 12 15.37 0.79 -10.13
C VAL A 12 16.10 -0.53 -10.26
N GLU A 13 16.41 -0.93 -11.49
CA GLU A 13 17.29 -2.08 -11.74
C GLU A 13 18.75 -1.61 -11.69
N VAL A 14 19.53 -2.16 -10.77
CA VAL A 14 20.96 -1.85 -10.62
C VAL A 14 21.74 -3.16 -10.56
N ASP A 15 22.67 -3.34 -11.50
CA ASP A 15 23.53 -4.54 -11.56
C ASP A 15 22.77 -5.88 -11.62
N GLY A 16 21.57 -5.87 -12.23
CA GLY A 16 20.70 -7.04 -12.34
C GLY A 16 19.85 -7.33 -11.09
N GLU A 17 19.86 -6.42 -10.11
CA GLU A 17 19.04 -6.49 -8.91
C GLU A 17 18.03 -5.34 -8.86
N THR A 18 16.79 -5.63 -8.46
CA THR A 18 15.77 -4.61 -8.21
C THR A 18 15.99 -3.98 -6.84
N ARG A 19 16.17 -2.65 -6.82
CA ARG A 19 16.20 -1.86 -5.59
C ARG A 19 14.90 -1.08 -5.45
N SER A 20 14.19 -1.28 -4.35
CA SER A 20 12.98 -0.54 -3.98
C SER A 20 13.30 0.62 -3.04
N PHE A 21 12.66 1.77 -3.23
CA PHE A 21 12.91 2.96 -2.42
C PHE A 21 11.70 3.32 -1.55
N LEU A 22 11.98 3.80 -0.34
CA LEU A 22 10.99 4.35 0.59
C LEU A 22 11.07 5.88 0.65
N GLY A 23 12.18 6.47 0.21
CA GLY A 23 12.41 7.91 0.35
C GLY A 23 12.84 8.29 1.76
N ASN A 24 13.05 9.59 1.94
CA ASN A 24 13.22 10.18 3.26
C ASN A 24 11.85 10.51 3.87
N THR A 25 11.74 10.38 5.19
CA THR A 25 10.53 10.79 5.89
C THR A 25 10.34 12.31 5.84
N SER A 26 9.12 12.77 5.64
CA SER A 26 8.70 14.18 5.73
C SER A 26 7.62 14.35 6.80
N TYR A 27 7.55 15.52 7.43
CA TYR A 27 6.54 15.77 8.47
C TYR A 27 5.15 15.93 7.84
N ASN A 28 4.19 15.08 8.24
CA ASN A 28 2.79 15.20 7.84
C ASN A 28 1.99 15.94 8.93
N PRO A 29 1.52 17.16 8.67
CA PRO A 29 0.79 17.95 9.67
C PRO A 29 -0.61 17.42 9.98
N GLU A 30 -1.22 16.60 9.10
CA GLU A 30 -2.54 16.02 9.33
C GLU A 30 -2.49 14.92 10.40
N ILE A 31 -1.35 14.22 10.48
CA ILE A 31 -1.14 13.07 11.36
C ILE A 31 -0.23 13.45 12.56
N GLY A 32 0.57 14.51 12.39
CA GLY A 32 1.50 14.98 13.43
C GLY A 32 2.75 14.11 13.58
N ASP A 33 3.17 13.42 12.52
CA ASP A 33 4.29 12.47 12.54
C ASP A 33 5.17 12.57 11.28
N MET A 34 6.33 11.92 11.30
CA MET A 34 7.26 11.77 10.18
C MET A 34 6.89 10.56 9.33
N VAL A 35 6.68 10.77 8.03
CA VAL A 35 6.08 9.76 7.13
C VAL A 35 6.85 9.65 5.83
N TYR A 36 6.89 8.46 5.25
CA TYR A 36 7.36 8.27 3.87
C TYR A 36 6.31 8.81 2.91
N THR A 37 6.70 9.28 1.72
CA THR A 37 5.76 9.64 0.65
C THR A 37 6.28 9.11 -0.67
N HIS A 38 5.38 8.79 -1.61
CA HIS A 38 5.79 8.31 -2.93
C HIS A 38 6.61 9.35 -3.69
N GLU A 39 6.38 10.66 -3.49
CA GLU A 39 7.20 11.70 -4.12
C GLU A 39 8.63 11.69 -3.59
N GLY A 40 8.80 11.60 -2.27
CA GLY A 40 10.13 11.49 -1.65
C GLY A 40 10.84 10.20 -2.05
N ALA A 41 10.11 9.09 -2.16
CA ALA A 41 10.64 7.83 -2.65
C ALA A 41 11.05 7.92 -4.13
N TYR A 42 10.27 8.61 -4.95
CA TYR A 42 10.54 8.78 -6.37
C TYR A 42 11.77 9.67 -6.59
N GLU A 43 11.92 10.76 -5.84
CA GLU A 43 13.11 11.62 -5.91
C GLU A 43 14.40 10.81 -5.66
N GLU A 44 14.40 9.96 -4.64
CA GLU A 44 15.55 9.10 -4.33
C GLU A 44 15.81 8.08 -5.45
N ALA A 45 14.75 7.39 -5.91
CA ALA A 45 14.86 6.42 -7.01
C ALA A 45 15.35 7.09 -8.31
N ALA A 46 14.85 8.28 -8.64
CA ALA A 46 15.22 9.02 -9.83
C ALA A 46 16.70 9.44 -9.81
N ALA A 47 17.22 9.86 -8.66
CA ALA A 47 18.64 10.19 -8.52
C ALA A 47 19.54 8.97 -8.79
N VAL A 48 19.18 7.80 -8.28
CA VAL A 48 19.90 6.54 -8.55
C VAL A 48 19.76 6.13 -10.01
N ALA A 49 18.56 6.23 -10.57
CA ALA A 49 18.29 5.90 -11.96
C ALA A 49 19.13 6.77 -12.92
N GLU A 50 19.25 8.07 -12.64
CA GLU A 50 20.08 9.01 -13.41
C GLU A 50 21.58 8.64 -13.32
N GLU A 51 22.11 8.38 -12.13
CA GLU A 51 23.51 7.97 -11.93
C GLU A 51 23.84 6.70 -12.72
N ARG A 52 22.88 5.77 -12.82
CA ARG A 52 23.07 4.46 -13.44
C ARG A 52 22.65 4.40 -14.90
N GLY A 53 22.03 5.45 -15.44
CA GLY A 53 21.49 5.47 -16.81
C GLY A 53 20.35 4.46 -17.01
N THR A 54 19.52 4.27 -15.98
CA THR A 54 18.40 3.33 -15.96
C THR A 54 17.06 4.06 -15.81
N GLY A 55 15.95 3.33 -15.90
CA GLY A 55 14.61 3.88 -15.68
C GLY A 55 14.08 3.60 -14.28
N VAL A 56 13.17 4.45 -13.81
CA VAL A 56 12.34 4.17 -12.64
C VAL A 56 11.08 3.45 -13.10
N PHE A 57 10.68 2.41 -12.36
CA PHE A 57 9.37 1.77 -12.48
C PHE A 57 8.73 1.67 -11.10
N TRP A 58 7.46 1.30 -11.03
CA TRP A 58 6.71 1.20 -9.78
C TRP A 58 6.34 -0.25 -9.52
N THR A 59 6.56 -0.74 -8.32
CA THR A 59 6.18 -2.10 -7.94
C THR A 59 5.13 -2.03 -6.85
N LEU A 60 4.05 -2.80 -7.03
CA LEU A 60 3.07 -3.07 -5.99
C LEU A 60 3.54 -4.25 -5.15
N TYR A 61 3.62 -4.07 -3.84
CA TYR A 61 3.98 -5.09 -2.88
C TYR A 61 2.80 -5.45 -1.97
N GLY A 62 2.69 -6.72 -1.62
CA GLY A 62 1.90 -7.17 -0.47
C GLY A 62 2.82 -7.45 0.72
N ARG A 63 2.48 -6.92 1.89
CA ARG A 63 3.21 -7.14 3.15
C ARG A 63 2.49 -8.17 3.99
N ASP A 64 3.18 -9.21 4.44
CA ASP A 64 2.60 -10.22 5.32
C ASP A 64 2.76 -9.87 6.81
N THR A 65 2.25 -10.74 7.68
CA THR A 65 2.32 -10.57 9.14
C THR A 65 3.73 -10.58 9.70
N ASP A 66 4.69 -11.14 8.97
CA ASP A 66 6.11 -11.16 9.35
C ASP A 66 6.86 -9.92 8.82
N GLY A 67 6.13 -9.00 8.19
CA GLY A 67 6.65 -7.78 7.58
C GLY A 67 7.38 -8.02 6.27
N GLN A 68 7.30 -9.20 5.67
CA GLN A 68 7.96 -9.49 4.40
C GLN A 68 7.16 -8.89 3.24
N ALA A 69 7.85 -8.17 2.34
CA ALA A 69 7.25 -7.67 1.11
C ALA A 69 7.39 -8.70 -0.01
N THR A 70 6.27 -9.02 -0.66
CA THR A 70 6.23 -9.83 -1.87
C THR A 70 5.77 -8.98 -3.03
N ALA A 71 6.54 -8.93 -4.12
CA ALA A 71 6.17 -8.20 -5.33
C ALA A 71 4.95 -8.87 -5.98
N ILE A 72 3.94 -8.05 -6.30
CA ILE A 72 2.71 -8.47 -6.98
C ILE A 72 2.78 -8.14 -8.47
N GLY A 73 3.35 -6.97 -8.82
CA GLY A 73 3.54 -6.56 -10.20
C GLY A 73 4.32 -5.27 -10.34
N ASP A 74 4.93 -5.10 -11.51
CA ASP A 74 5.70 -3.93 -11.92
C ASP A 74 4.93 -3.12 -12.96
N PHE A 75 5.04 -1.80 -12.86
CA PHE A 75 4.25 -0.83 -13.61
C PHE A 75 5.14 0.32 -14.10
N ALA A 76 4.84 0.85 -15.27
CA ALA A 76 5.62 1.95 -15.85
C ALA A 76 5.36 3.29 -15.14
N ASP A 77 4.18 3.47 -14.57
CA ASP A 77 3.76 4.69 -13.87
C ASP A 77 3.01 4.35 -12.58
N PHE A 78 2.97 5.35 -11.70
CA PHE A 78 2.36 5.24 -10.39
C PHE A 78 0.85 4.99 -10.47
N ASP A 79 0.17 5.68 -11.38
CA ASP A 79 -1.28 5.61 -11.54
C ASP A 79 -1.72 4.19 -11.95
N ALA A 80 -0.95 3.50 -12.78
CA ALA A 80 -1.19 2.11 -13.14
C ALA A 80 -1.10 1.17 -11.92
N ALA A 81 -0.05 1.33 -11.09
CA ALA A 81 0.08 0.58 -9.85
C ALA A 81 -1.08 0.88 -8.88
N LEU A 82 -1.44 2.16 -8.75
CA LEU A 82 -2.55 2.63 -7.91
C LEU A 82 -3.90 2.09 -8.38
N ASN A 83 -4.14 2.04 -9.69
CA ASN A 83 -5.37 1.47 -10.24
C ASN A 83 -5.49 -0.03 -9.93
N VAL A 84 -4.39 -0.78 -10.01
CA VAL A 84 -4.38 -2.20 -9.61
C VAL A 84 -4.58 -2.37 -8.12
N LEU A 85 -3.93 -1.54 -7.30
CA LEU A 85 -4.15 -1.52 -5.86
C LEU A 85 -5.63 -1.25 -5.52
N ASN A 86 -6.24 -0.24 -6.13
CA ASN A 86 -7.65 0.07 -5.95
C ASN A 86 -8.56 -1.08 -6.41
N ALA A 87 -8.20 -1.79 -7.49
CA ALA A 87 -8.95 -2.96 -7.93
C ALA A 87 -8.86 -4.14 -6.95
N ILE A 88 -7.74 -4.29 -6.24
CA ILE A 88 -7.57 -5.28 -5.16
C ILE A 88 -8.37 -4.88 -3.92
N ILE A 89 -8.37 -3.59 -3.59
CA ILE A 89 -9.03 -3.05 -2.39
C ILE A 89 -10.55 -2.97 -2.54
N ALA A 90 -11.07 -2.68 -3.73
CA ALA A 90 -12.51 -2.51 -3.98
C ALA A 90 -13.38 -3.66 -3.40
N PRO A 91 -13.10 -4.95 -3.67
CA PRO A 91 -13.89 -6.04 -3.09
C PRO A 91 -13.72 -6.17 -1.56
N ILE A 92 -12.58 -5.74 -1.00
CA ILE A 92 -12.35 -5.72 0.46
C ILE A 92 -13.23 -4.64 1.10
N ALA A 93 -13.31 -3.47 0.46
CA ALA A 93 -14.17 -2.37 0.90
C ALA A 93 -15.66 -2.77 0.84
N GLU A 94 -16.09 -3.43 -0.24
CA GLU A 94 -17.46 -3.95 -0.37
C GLU A 94 -17.78 -4.97 0.75
N ALA A 95 -16.88 -5.92 1.01
CA ALA A 95 -17.06 -6.89 2.08
C ALA A 95 -17.13 -6.23 3.48
N ARG A 96 -16.32 -5.20 3.73
CA ARG A 96 -16.37 -4.39 4.96
C ARG A 96 -17.72 -3.71 5.11
N ASP A 97 -18.25 -3.12 4.04
CA ASP A 97 -19.54 -2.43 4.05
C ASP A 97 -20.71 -3.41 4.31
N ASP A 98 -20.66 -4.59 3.69
CA ASP A 98 -21.64 -5.67 3.91
C ASP A 98 -21.66 -6.15 5.36
N LEU A 99 -20.48 -6.33 5.98
CA LEU A 99 -20.36 -6.74 7.39
C LEU A 99 -20.96 -5.69 8.34
N VAL A 100 -20.68 -4.41 8.10
CA VAL A 100 -21.26 -3.30 8.87
C VAL A 100 -22.78 -3.27 8.70
N SER A 101 -23.28 -3.47 7.47
CA SER A 101 -24.71 -3.53 7.19
C SER A 101 -25.40 -4.68 7.94
N LEU A 102 -24.80 -5.87 7.91
CA LEU A 102 -25.32 -7.06 8.60
C LEU A 102 -25.33 -6.89 10.13
N ALA A 103 -24.28 -6.27 10.68
CA ALA A 103 -24.20 -5.95 12.10
C ALA A 103 -25.31 -4.96 12.53
N GLY A 104 -25.75 -4.08 11.65
CA GLY A 104 -26.89 -3.17 11.91
C GLY A 104 -28.26 -3.86 11.92
N LEU A 105 -28.37 -5.08 11.39
CA LEU A 105 -29.63 -5.81 11.21
C LEU A 105 -29.87 -6.96 12.20
N THR A 106 -28.86 -7.33 12.99
CA THR A 106 -28.89 -8.52 13.86
C THR A 106 -28.74 -8.16 15.34
N GLU A 107 -29.41 -8.88 16.24
CA GLU A 107 -29.03 -8.99 17.67
C GLU A 107 -28.97 -10.49 18.01
N PRO A 108 -28.01 -10.99 18.82
CA PRO A 108 -27.02 -10.27 19.64
C PRO A 108 -25.52 -10.44 19.23
N ASP A 109 -25.20 -11.11 18.11
CA ASP A 109 -23.80 -11.41 17.70
C ASP A 109 -23.14 -10.34 16.81
N THR A 110 -23.40 -9.05 17.06
CA THR A 110 -22.89 -7.95 16.21
C THR A 110 -21.43 -7.59 16.46
N ALA A 111 -20.89 -7.92 17.64
CA ALA A 111 -19.52 -7.57 18.02
C ALA A 111 -18.47 -8.22 17.12
N ASP A 112 -18.64 -9.49 16.77
CA ASP A 112 -17.72 -10.22 15.90
C ASP A 112 -17.74 -9.68 14.46
N LEU A 113 -18.92 -9.24 13.99
CA LEU A 113 -19.07 -8.62 12.67
C LEU A 113 -18.38 -7.25 12.60
N TYR A 114 -18.51 -6.42 13.63
CA TYR A 114 -17.79 -5.14 13.71
C TYR A 114 -16.28 -5.34 13.85
N ALA A 115 -15.84 -6.34 14.62
CA ALA A 115 -14.42 -6.67 14.72
C ALA A 115 -13.85 -7.08 13.35
N LEU A 116 -14.56 -7.94 12.61
CA LEU A 116 -14.13 -8.34 11.27
C LEU A 116 -14.15 -7.18 10.28
N ALA A 117 -15.16 -6.30 10.34
CA ALA A 117 -15.18 -5.09 9.52
C ALA A 117 -14.00 -4.15 9.83
N GLY A 118 -13.61 -4.06 11.11
CA GLY A 118 -12.44 -3.33 11.56
C GLY A 118 -11.14 -3.89 10.97
N ASP A 119 -10.96 -5.21 10.98
CA ASP A 119 -9.80 -5.86 10.37
C ASP A 119 -9.67 -5.53 8.87
N LEU A 120 -10.80 -5.48 8.15
CA LEU A 120 -10.80 -5.11 6.73
C LEU A 120 -10.51 -3.61 6.55
N ASP A 121 -11.07 -2.75 7.39
CA ASP A 121 -10.80 -1.31 7.35
C ASP A 121 -9.32 -1.00 7.64
N ASP A 122 -8.69 -1.74 8.55
CA ASP A 122 -7.25 -1.62 8.82
C ASP A 122 -6.41 -1.94 7.58
N ILE A 123 -6.74 -3.01 6.83
CA ILE A 123 -6.05 -3.33 5.58
C ILE A 123 -6.21 -2.19 4.57
N ILE A 124 -7.43 -1.66 4.43
CA ILE A 124 -7.74 -0.58 3.48
C ILE A 124 -6.95 0.67 3.86
N ASN A 125 -7.10 1.14 5.10
CA ASN A 125 -6.45 2.35 5.58
C ASN A 125 -4.93 2.23 5.47
N GLN A 126 -4.35 1.12 5.90
CA GLN A 126 -2.91 0.91 5.77
C GLN A 126 -2.48 0.89 4.30
N SER A 127 -3.31 0.42 3.38
CA SER A 127 -2.96 0.36 1.95
C SER A 127 -3.22 1.65 1.18
N THR A 128 -4.10 2.53 1.66
CA THR A 128 -4.49 3.77 0.97
C THR A 128 -4.02 5.04 1.66
N THR A 129 -3.29 4.93 2.77
CA THR A 129 -2.64 6.11 3.35
C THR A 129 -1.63 6.64 2.34
N LYS A 130 -1.60 7.96 2.13
CA LYS A 130 -0.64 8.64 1.22
C LYS A 130 0.84 8.30 1.48
N GLU A 131 1.12 7.67 2.61
CA GLU A 131 2.45 7.25 3.01
C GLU A 131 2.90 5.92 2.39
N ARG A 132 1.94 5.11 1.95
CA ARG A 132 2.11 3.78 1.38
C ARG A 132 1.55 3.67 -0.05
N LEU A 133 0.81 4.70 -0.47
CA LEU A 133 0.61 5.07 -1.87
C LEU A 133 1.89 5.74 -2.34
#